data_AF-A0A2V9FAB4-F1
#
_entry.id   AF-A0A2V9FAB4-F1
#
_cell.length_a   1.000
_cell.length_b   1.000
_cell.length_c   1.000
_cell.angle_alpha   90.00
_cell.angle_beta   90.00
_cell.angle_gamma   90.00
#
_symmetry.space_group_name_H-M   'P 1'
#
loop_
_entity.id
_entity.type
_entity.pdbx_description
1 polymer ?
#
loop_
_entity_poly.entity_id
_entity_poly.type
_entity_poly.pdbx_seq_one_letter_code
_entity_poly.pdbx_strand_id
1 'polypeptide(L)'
;MNLVQKPGSVTGMRWVQTISAGLFATFMAWPPAAARITAGQEQTSVEYGNAPAGVAYMGDETCRECHEPQYNDFKKTGMGRSLSIPDPGNWPEFTKSVTLLNKKLGRRYTVSVTGGKMYHTESGMGADGKQEYSEKHEVAFTVGSGDLGRSYLVAKGDALFVSPISYYTGSRGWDLSPGYESGQFLSFTRPVWNLCASCHAGLSRPILGTRNRYQVPAFRFLSVGCERCHGPGELHVRERRENAPLGGAVDFSIVNP
;
A
#
# COMPACT_ATOMS: atom_id res chain seq x y z
N MET A 1 -57.95 14.37 29.31
CA MET A 1 -57.02 15.05 30.22
C MET A 1 -56.21 16.03 29.39
N ASN A 2 -56.82 17.15 28.99
CA ASN A 2 -56.70 18.50 29.59
C ASN A 2 -55.26 19.06 29.57
N LEU A 3 -54.97 20.02 28.66
CA LEU A 3 -54.81 21.48 28.91
C LEU A 3 -53.47 21.80 29.62
N VAL A 4 -52.69 22.87 29.41
CA VAL A 4 -52.76 24.13 28.66
C VAL A 4 -51.37 24.80 28.78
N GLN A 5 -51.18 25.84 27.96
CA GLN A 5 -50.11 26.82 27.80
C GLN A 5 -49.26 27.30 29.04
N LYS A 6 -48.09 27.88 28.69
CA LYS A 6 -47.27 28.99 29.29
C LYS A 6 -48.02 29.93 30.28
N PRO A 7 -47.40 30.78 31.14
CA PRO A 7 -46.12 31.54 30.98
C PRO A 7 -45.35 31.83 32.31
N GLY A 8 -44.35 32.71 32.29
CA GLY A 8 -43.90 33.39 33.53
C GLY A 8 -42.49 33.95 33.54
N SER A 9 -42.33 35.22 33.16
CA SER A 9 -41.21 36.08 33.55
C SER A 9 -41.36 36.52 35.01
N VAL A 10 -40.29 36.52 35.82
CA VAL A 10 -40.21 37.43 36.98
C VAL A 10 -38.79 37.96 37.18
N THR A 11 -38.75 39.28 37.15
CA THR A 11 -37.75 40.28 37.52
C THR A 11 -37.32 40.26 38.99
N GLY A 12 -36.09 40.74 39.25
CA GLY A 12 -35.73 41.46 40.49
C GLY A 12 -34.41 40.98 41.12
N MET A 13 -33.61 41.80 41.79
CA MET A 13 -33.53 43.26 41.89
C MET A 13 -32.13 43.59 42.42
N ARG A 14 -31.59 44.67 41.88
CA ARG A 14 -30.47 45.54 42.28
C ARG A 14 -29.89 45.38 43.68
N TRP A 15 -28.56 45.50 43.77
CA TRP A 15 -27.92 46.45 44.69
C TRP A 15 -26.84 47.23 43.96
N VAL A 16 -27.03 48.55 43.92
CA VAL A 16 -26.05 49.55 43.49
C VAL A 16 -25.28 49.93 44.75
N GLN A 17 -23.96 49.77 44.74
CA GLN A 17 -23.07 50.49 45.65
C GLN A 17 -21.98 51.17 44.85
N THR A 18 -22.13 52.49 44.73
CA THR A 18 -21.10 53.45 44.38
C THR A 18 -20.10 53.54 45.52
N ILE A 19 -18.82 53.26 45.28
CA ILE A 19 -17.71 53.83 46.05
C ILE A 19 -16.64 54.31 45.07
N SER A 20 -16.42 55.61 45.11
CA SER A 20 -15.43 56.36 44.37
C SER A 20 -14.04 56.24 45.02
N ALA A 21 -13.05 56.59 44.19
CA ALA A 21 -11.73 57.11 44.54
C ALA A 21 -10.59 56.10 44.78
N GLY A 22 -9.51 56.28 44.01
CA GLY A 22 -8.20 55.69 44.28
C GLY A 22 -7.32 55.50 43.05
N LEU A 23 -7.02 56.57 42.30
CA LEU A 23 -5.92 56.58 41.34
C LEU A 23 -4.59 56.46 42.11
N PHE A 24 -3.92 55.31 42.00
CA PHE A 24 -2.49 55.20 42.22
C PHE A 24 -1.86 54.53 41.00
N ALA A 25 -1.19 55.35 40.20
CA ALA A 25 -0.37 54.93 39.08
C ALA A 25 0.93 54.32 39.62
N THR A 26 1.13 53.03 39.39
CA THR A 26 2.44 52.39 39.44
C THR A 26 2.83 52.00 38.02
N PHE A 27 3.61 52.87 37.37
CA PHE A 27 4.33 52.54 36.13
C PHE A 27 5.43 51.53 36.47
N MET A 28 5.15 50.23 36.35
CA MET A 28 6.20 49.24 36.18
C MET A 28 6.69 49.34 34.74
N ALA A 29 7.84 49.99 34.55
CA ALA A 29 8.55 49.96 33.28
C ALA A 29 9.03 48.53 33.00
N TRP A 30 8.35 47.81 32.11
CA TRP A 30 8.90 46.59 31.53
C TRP A 30 10.05 46.97 30.60
N PRO A 31 11.23 46.35 30.70
CA PRO A 31 12.26 46.52 29.69
C PRO A 31 11.74 45.95 28.37
N PRO A 32 12.10 46.54 27.21
CA PRO A 32 11.70 45.98 25.94
C PRO A 32 12.28 44.57 25.85
N ALA A 33 11.40 43.60 25.60
CA ALA A 33 11.82 42.24 25.28
C ALA A 33 12.68 42.31 24.02
N ALA A 34 14.00 42.25 24.19
CA ALA A 34 14.92 42.04 23.09
C ALA A 34 14.54 40.68 22.47
N ALA A 35 13.90 40.73 21.31
CA ALA A 35 13.65 39.56 20.50
C ALA A 35 15.01 38.94 20.20
N ARG A 36 15.38 37.90 20.95
CA ARG A 36 16.46 37.01 20.56
C ARG A 36 15.96 36.30 19.31
N ILE A 37 16.36 36.80 18.15
CA ILE A 37 16.38 36.01 16.93
C ILE A 37 17.36 34.88 17.24
N THR A 38 16.83 33.74 17.69
CA THR A 38 17.56 32.49 17.62
C THR A 38 17.78 32.25 16.14
N ALA A 39 19.02 32.44 15.68
CA ALA A 39 19.44 31.95 14.38
C ALA A 39 18.96 30.50 14.27
N GLY A 40 18.02 30.24 13.37
CA GLY A 40 17.59 28.88 13.07
C GLY A 40 18.84 28.10 12.70
N GLN A 41 19.09 26.99 13.39
CA GLN A 41 20.10 26.05 12.91
C GLN A 41 19.71 25.68 11.49
N GLU A 42 20.56 26.07 10.55
CA GLU A 42 20.49 25.61 9.18
C GLU A 42 20.57 24.09 9.24
N GLN A 43 19.42 23.42 9.03
CA GLN A 43 19.39 21.99 8.87
C GLN A 43 20.19 21.71 7.59
N THR A 44 21.45 21.34 7.75
CA THR A 44 22.22 20.72 6.67
C THR A 44 21.46 19.44 6.30
N SER A 45 20.62 19.51 5.26
CA SER A 45 19.98 18.33 4.72
C SER A 45 21.10 17.37 4.31
N VAL A 46 21.15 16.21 4.95
CA VAL A 46 22.03 15.13 4.51
C VAL A 46 21.60 14.76 3.10
N GLU A 47 22.41 15.12 2.10
CA GLU A 47 22.14 14.81 0.71
C GLU A 47 22.66 13.40 0.43
N TYR A 48 21.75 12.44 0.31
CA TYR A 48 22.09 11.09 -0.16
C TYR A 48 22.37 11.16 -1.66
N GLY A 49 23.57 10.77 -2.09
CA GLY A 49 24.02 10.86 -3.49
C GLY A 49 23.18 10.07 -4.49
N ASN A 50 22.36 9.13 -4.01
CA ASN A 50 21.46 8.31 -4.81
C ASN A 50 19.99 8.72 -4.76
N ALA A 51 19.65 9.77 -4.01
CA ALA A 51 18.31 10.35 -4.02
C ALA A 51 17.99 11.22 -5.27
N PRO A 52 18.94 11.92 -5.91
CA PRO A 52 18.68 12.72 -7.10
C PRO A 52 18.21 11.91 -8.33
N ALA A 53 17.50 12.57 -9.23
CA ALA A 53 17.11 12.01 -10.51
C ALA A 53 18.35 11.66 -11.36
N GLY A 54 18.37 10.47 -11.97
CA GLY A 54 19.42 10.03 -12.89
C GLY A 54 20.22 8.81 -12.42
N VAL A 55 20.10 8.41 -11.15
CA VAL A 55 20.73 7.19 -10.61
C VAL A 55 19.85 5.97 -10.88
N ALA A 56 20.43 4.93 -11.48
CA ALA A 56 19.69 3.75 -11.89
C ALA A 56 19.44 2.74 -10.75
N TYR A 57 18.26 2.09 -10.81
CA TYR A 57 17.98 0.90 -10.03
C TYR A 57 18.66 -0.34 -10.65
N MET A 58 19.44 -1.05 -9.84
CA MET A 58 20.30 -2.18 -10.23
C MET A 58 19.61 -3.53 -10.09
N GLY A 59 18.65 -3.66 -9.17
CA GLY A 59 18.00 -4.93 -8.81
C GLY A 59 18.75 -5.70 -7.72
N ASP A 60 18.00 -6.52 -6.98
CA ASP A 60 18.49 -7.23 -5.80
C ASP A 60 19.61 -8.22 -6.13
N GLU A 61 19.63 -8.77 -7.36
CA GLU A 61 20.65 -9.70 -7.81
C GLU A 61 22.04 -9.06 -7.83
N THR A 62 22.15 -7.77 -8.15
CA THR A 62 23.42 -7.04 -8.05
C THR A 62 23.84 -6.87 -6.59
N CYS A 63 22.90 -6.61 -5.68
CA CYS A 63 23.19 -6.52 -4.25
C CYS A 63 23.72 -7.85 -3.70
N ARG A 64 23.17 -8.98 -4.17
CA ARG A 64 23.57 -10.34 -3.76
C ARG A 64 25.05 -10.63 -4.03
N GLU A 65 25.65 -10.03 -5.06
CA GLU A 65 27.06 -10.27 -5.42
C GLU A 65 28.03 -9.96 -4.26
N CYS A 66 27.71 -8.98 -3.42
CA CYS A 66 28.50 -8.60 -2.24
C CYS A 66 27.78 -8.87 -0.90
N HIS A 67 26.45 -8.94 -0.91
CA HIS A 67 25.59 -9.08 0.28
C HIS A 67 24.73 -10.34 0.25
N GLU A 68 25.34 -11.48 -0.12
CA GLU A 68 24.61 -12.75 -0.26
C GLU A 68 23.85 -13.19 1.01
N PRO A 69 24.41 -13.10 2.23
CA PRO A 69 23.67 -13.48 3.43
C PRO A 69 22.41 -12.63 3.65
N GLN A 70 22.52 -11.31 3.52
CA GLN A 70 21.41 -10.37 3.69
C GLN A 70 20.35 -10.59 2.61
N TYR A 71 20.77 -10.78 1.36
CA TYR A 71 19.87 -11.11 0.27
C TYR A 71 19.08 -12.38 0.58
N ASN A 72 19.77 -13.46 0.95
CA ASN A 72 19.13 -14.76 1.21
C ASN A 72 18.12 -14.69 2.35
N ASP A 73 18.41 -13.93 3.40
CA ASP A 73 17.47 -13.75 4.51
C ASP A 73 16.30 -12.84 4.14
N PHE A 74 16.57 -11.73 3.44
CA PHE A 74 15.53 -10.81 3.00
C PHE A 74 14.52 -11.48 2.06
N LYS A 75 14.97 -12.32 1.12
CA LYS A 75 14.08 -13.05 0.19
C LYS A 75 13.12 -14.03 0.88
N LYS A 76 13.36 -14.41 2.14
CA LYS A 76 12.44 -15.24 2.94
C LYS A 76 11.34 -14.42 3.62
N THR A 77 11.53 -13.11 3.77
CA THR A 77 10.58 -12.22 4.47
C THR A 77 9.28 -12.03 3.71
N GLY A 78 8.27 -11.46 4.36
CA GLY A 78 7.01 -11.09 3.72
C GLY A 78 7.18 -10.07 2.59
N MET A 79 8.10 -9.11 2.74
CA MET A 79 8.44 -8.12 1.72
C MET A 79 9.16 -8.76 0.52
N GLY A 80 10.16 -9.60 0.77
CA GLY A 80 10.88 -10.31 -0.29
C GLY A 80 10.01 -11.29 -1.10
N ARG A 81 8.80 -11.61 -0.61
CA ARG A 81 7.78 -12.46 -1.23
C ARG A 81 6.45 -11.74 -1.48
N SER A 82 6.46 -10.40 -1.53
CA SER A 82 5.25 -9.58 -1.56
C SER A 82 4.46 -9.63 -2.88
N LEU A 83 5.12 -9.98 -3.99
CA LEU A 83 4.53 -10.12 -5.31
C LEU A 83 5.31 -11.18 -6.11
N SER A 84 4.60 -12.08 -6.78
CA SER A 84 5.22 -13.12 -7.62
C SER A 84 4.35 -13.50 -8.81
N ILE A 85 4.92 -14.22 -9.77
CA ILE A 85 4.13 -14.98 -10.74
C ILE A 85 3.47 -16.17 -10.00
N PRO A 86 2.22 -16.53 -10.31
CA PRO A 86 1.61 -17.72 -9.73
C PRO A 86 2.42 -18.96 -10.11
N ASP A 87 2.86 -19.70 -9.10
CA ASP A 87 3.49 -21.01 -9.27
C ASP A 87 2.69 -22.03 -8.46
N PRO A 88 1.66 -22.66 -9.06
CA PRO A 88 0.85 -23.66 -8.38
C PRO A 88 1.64 -24.89 -7.93
N GLY A 89 2.83 -25.14 -8.50
CA GLY A 89 3.68 -26.27 -8.12
C GLY A 89 4.25 -26.13 -6.72
N ASN A 90 4.49 -24.89 -6.28
CA ASN A 90 4.96 -24.58 -4.92
C ASN A 90 3.86 -24.61 -3.85
N TRP A 91 2.58 -24.69 -4.26
CA TRP A 91 1.43 -24.66 -3.35
C TRP A 91 0.46 -25.79 -3.73
N PRO A 92 0.73 -27.04 -3.29
CA PRO A 92 -0.08 -28.21 -3.65
C PRO A 92 -1.57 -28.02 -3.32
N GLU A 93 -1.90 -27.24 -2.28
CA GLU A 93 -3.27 -26.91 -1.90
C GLU A 93 -4.02 -26.10 -2.97
N PHE A 94 -3.32 -25.38 -3.84
CA PHE A 94 -3.91 -24.58 -4.92
C PHE A 94 -4.10 -25.37 -6.21
N THR A 95 -3.62 -26.61 -6.28
CA THR A 95 -3.83 -27.49 -7.44
C THR A 95 -5.22 -28.13 -7.46
N LYS A 96 -5.90 -28.17 -6.31
CA LYS A 96 -7.28 -28.66 -6.21
C LYS A 96 -8.24 -27.60 -6.70
N SER A 97 -9.19 -28.01 -7.54
CA SER A 97 -10.27 -27.12 -7.97
C SER A 97 -11.10 -26.68 -6.77
N VAL A 98 -11.39 -25.39 -6.69
CA VAL A 98 -12.21 -24.80 -5.63
C VAL A 98 -13.44 -24.17 -6.24
N THR A 99 -14.57 -24.30 -5.54
CA THR A 99 -15.82 -23.61 -5.88
C THR A 99 -16.37 -22.92 -4.64
N LEU A 100 -16.60 -21.61 -4.75
CA LEU A 100 -17.24 -20.78 -3.74
C LEU A 100 -18.57 -20.28 -4.30
N LEU A 101 -19.67 -20.56 -3.61
CA LEU A 101 -21.00 -20.05 -3.97
C LEU A 101 -21.37 -18.90 -3.02
N ASN A 102 -21.55 -17.70 -3.57
CA ASN A 102 -22.10 -16.57 -2.84
C ASN A 102 -23.59 -16.42 -3.18
N LYS A 103 -24.46 -16.94 -2.30
CA LYS A 103 -25.91 -16.90 -2.49
C LYS A 103 -26.47 -15.47 -2.47
N LYS A 104 -25.89 -14.58 -1.66
CA LYS A 104 -26.32 -13.17 -1.56
C LYS A 104 -26.17 -12.44 -2.90
N LEU A 105 -25.08 -12.73 -3.62
CA LEU A 105 -24.80 -12.12 -4.92
C LEU A 105 -25.34 -12.93 -6.11
N GLY A 106 -25.82 -14.16 -5.89
CA GLY A 106 -26.22 -15.08 -6.96
C GLY A 106 -25.04 -15.53 -7.84
N ARG A 107 -23.83 -15.62 -7.28
CA ARG A 107 -22.58 -15.83 -8.04
C ARG A 107 -21.80 -17.04 -7.57
N ARG A 108 -21.13 -17.68 -8.51
CA ARG A 108 -20.18 -18.76 -8.29
C ARG A 108 -18.79 -18.31 -8.69
N TYR A 109 -17.81 -18.62 -7.87
CA TYR A 109 -16.41 -18.35 -8.10
C TYR A 109 -15.65 -19.67 -8.12
N THR A 110 -14.75 -19.85 -9.08
CA THR A 110 -13.92 -21.04 -9.14
C THR A 110 -12.45 -20.71 -9.34
N VAL A 111 -11.61 -21.56 -8.75
CA VAL A 111 -10.16 -21.56 -8.95
C VAL A 111 -9.81 -22.92 -9.53
N SER A 112 -9.04 -22.92 -10.61
CA SER A 112 -8.60 -24.14 -11.29
C SER A 112 -7.16 -24.02 -11.75
N VAL A 113 -6.43 -25.12 -11.73
CA VAL A 113 -5.07 -25.20 -12.29
C VAL A 113 -5.10 -26.16 -13.47
N THR A 114 -4.63 -25.72 -14.63
CA THR A 114 -4.60 -26.53 -15.85
C THR A 114 -3.38 -26.15 -16.67
N GLY A 115 -2.56 -27.15 -17.06
CA GLY A 115 -1.33 -26.90 -17.81
C GLY A 115 -0.32 -26.03 -17.05
N GLY A 116 -0.23 -26.17 -15.72
CA GLY A 116 0.65 -25.37 -14.85
C GLY A 116 0.17 -23.93 -14.61
N LYS A 117 -0.95 -23.51 -15.21
CA LYS A 117 -1.50 -22.17 -15.08
C LYS A 117 -2.71 -22.14 -14.16
N MET A 118 -2.80 -21.10 -13.34
CA MET A 118 -3.94 -20.84 -12.47
C MET A 118 -4.98 -19.97 -13.19
N TYR A 119 -6.24 -20.36 -13.09
CA TYR A 119 -7.37 -19.61 -13.65
C TYR A 119 -8.42 -19.36 -12.59
N HIS A 120 -8.89 -18.11 -12.55
CA HIS A 120 -10.02 -17.71 -11.72
C HIS A 120 -11.22 -17.44 -12.62
N THR A 121 -12.39 -17.89 -12.19
CA THR A 121 -13.64 -17.71 -12.93
C THR A 121 -14.72 -17.14 -12.01
N GLU A 122 -15.49 -16.19 -12.50
CA GLU A 122 -16.78 -15.79 -11.92
C GLU A 122 -17.90 -16.17 -12.88
N SER A 123 -18.98 -16.75 -12.38
CA SER A 123 -20.20 -16.97 -13.16
C SER A 123 -21.45 -16.59 -12.39
N GLY A 124 -22.46 -16.10 -13.12
CA GLY A 124 -23.79 -15.81 -12.61
C GLY A 124 -24.77 -16.91 -12.97
N MET A 125 -25.67 -17.22 -12.04
CA MET A 125 -26.76 -18.16 -12.26
C MET A 125 -28.07 -17.38 -12.29
N GLY A 126 -28.88 -17.60 -13.32
CA GLY A 126 -30.22 -17.05 -13.43
C GLY A 126 -31.20 -17.72 -12.48
N ALA A 127 -32.40 -17.15 -12.38
CA ALA A 127 -33.46 -17.67 -11.52
C ALA A 127 -33.92 -19.10 -11.91
N ASP A 128 -33.70 -19.50 -13.16
CA ASP A 128 -33.96 -20.85 -13.67
C ASP A 128 -32.81 -21.84 -13.38
N GLY A 129 -31.76 -21.40 -12.68
CA GLY A 129 -30.59 -22.19 -12.36
C GLY A 129 -29.61 -22.37 -13.52
N LYS A 130 -29.84 -21.73 -14.68
CA LYS A 130 -28.88 -21.76 -15.80
C LYS A 130 -27.82 -20.69 -15.63
N GLN A 131 -26.64 -20.95 -16.21
CA GLN A 131 -25.56 -19.97 -16.21
C GLN A 131 -25.91 -18.84 -17.18
N GLU A 132 -26.02 -17.61 -16.68
CA GLU A 132 -26.28 -16.42 -17.50
C GLU A 132 -25.00 -15.85 -18.10
N TYR A 133 -23.91 -15.85 -17.34
CA TYR A 133 -22.60 -15.44 -17.82
C TYR A 133 -21.48 -16.21 -17.12
N SER A 134 -20.30 -16.23 -17.73
CA SER A 134 -19.07 -16.72 -17.13
C SER A 134 -17.89 -15.93 -17.68
N GLU A 135 -17.04 -15.43 -16.78
CA GLU A 135 -15.82 -14.72 -17.10
C GLU A 135 -14.65 -15.45 -16.45
N LYS A 136 -13.72 -15.95 -17.27
CA LYS A 136 -12.53 -16.72 -16.85
C LYS A 136 -11.26 -15.99 -17.27
N HIS A 137 -10.31 -15.87 -16.35
CA HIS A 137 -9.01 -15.26 -16.61
C HIS A 137 -7.88 -16.10 -16.04
N GLU A 138 -6.76 -16.13 -16.77
CA GLU A 138 -5.47 -16.57 -16.23
C GLU A 138 -5.01 -15.57 -15.18
N VAL A 139 -4.52 -16.07 -14.05
CA VAL A 139 -3.92 -15.23 -13.03
C VAL A 139 -2.53 -14.81 -13.50
N ALA A 140 -2.29 -13.50 -13.55
CA ALA A 140 -1.02 -12.92 -13.96
C ALA A 140 -0.03 -12.80 -12.78
N PHE A 141 -0.53 -12.44 -11.59
CA PHE A 141 0.30 -12.21 -10.41
C PHE A 141 -0.38 -12.67 -9.12
N THR A 142 0.44 -13.07 -8.15
CA THR A 142 0.05 -13.29 -6.75
C THR A 142 0.57 -12.16 -5.90
N VAL A 143 -0.29 -11.56 -5.08
CA VAL A 143 0.01 -10.46 -4.16
C VAL A 143 -0.07 -10.98 -2.72
N GLY A 144 1.00 -10.74 -1.97
CA GLY A 144 1.16 -11.16 -0.59
C GLY A 144 1.99 -12.45 -0.44
N SER A 145 2.77 -12.49 0.63
CA SER A 145 3.62 -13.62 1.01
C SER A 145 2.84 -14.86 1.47
N GLY A 146 1.55 -14.70 1.76
CA GLY A 146 0.70 -15.72 2.37
C GLY A 146 0.72 -15.74 3.90
N ASP A 147 1.34 -14.77 4.57
CA ASP A 147 1.31 -14.73 6.04
C ASP A 147 -0.13 -14.44 6.55
N LEU A 148 -0.81 -13.48 5.91
CA LEU A 148 -2.26 -13.24 6.10
C LEU A 148 -3.11 -13.97 5.06
N GLY A 149 -2.65 -13.98 3.82
CA GLY A 149 -3.36 -14.52 2.67
C GLY A 149 -2.70 -14.10 1.37
N ARG A 150 -3.32 -14.51 0.26
CA ARG A 150 -2.90 -14.21 -1.10
C ARG A 150 -4.08 -13.67 -1.89
N SER A 151 -3.86 -12.49 -2.47
CA SER A 151 -4.76 -11.95 -3.49
C SER A 151 -4.14 -12.16 -4.86
N TYR A 152 -4.96 -12.08 -5.89
CA TYR A 152 -4.55 -12.44 -7.24
C TYR A 152 -4.90 -11.33 -8.20
N LEU A 153 -4.04 -11.11 -9.19
CA LEU A 153 -4.26 -10.11 -10.23
C LEU A 153 -4.41 -10.79 -11.59
N VAL A 154 -5.30 -10.27 -12.42
CA VAL A 154 -5.46 -10.68 -13.81
C VAL A 154 -5.08 -9.52 -14.73
N ALA A 155 -4.56 -9.86 -15.91
CA ALA A 155 -4.26 -8.88 -16.94
C ALA A 155 -5.34 -8.91 -18.03
N LYS A 156 -5.82 -7.73 -18.43
CA LYS A 156 -6.67 -7.53 -19.61
C LYS A 156 -6.00 -6.51 -20.51
N GLY A 157 -5.25 -7.00 -21.50
CA GLY A 157 -4.31 -6.16 -22.25
C GLY A 157 -3.23 -5.61 -21.33
N ASP A 158 -3.05 -4.29 -21.31
CA ASP A 158 -2.08 -3.61 -20.46
C ASP A 158 -2.65 -3.16 -19.10
N ALA A 159 -3.92 -3.48 -18.82
CA ALA A 159 -4.58 -3.16 -17.56
C ALA A 159 -4.56 -4.34 -16.57
N LEU A 160 -4.31 -4.05 -15.30
CA LEU A 160 -4.38 -5.04 -14.21
C LEU A 160 -5.64 -4.86 -13.36
N PHE A 161 -6.26 -5.98 -12.99
CA PHE A 161 -7.47 -6.04 -12.15
C PHE A 161 -7.27 -7.03 -11.00
N VAL A 162 -7.85 -6.71 -9.85
CA VAL A 162 -7.90 -7.64 -8.71
C VAL A 162 -8.91 -8.74 -9.04
N SER A 163 -8.53 -9.99 -8.79
CA SER A 163 -9.46 -11.11 -8.89
C SER A 163 -10.55 -11.03 -7.82
N PRO A 164 -11.77 -11.54 -8.07
CA PRO A 164 -12.84 -11.57 -7.07
C PRO A 164 -12.60 -12.49 -5.87
N ILE A 165 -11.66 -13.43 -5.97
CA ILE A 165 -11.45 -14.48 -4.97
C ILE A 165 -9.98 -14.52 -4.53
N SER A 166 -9.78 -14.61 -3.22
CA SER A 166 -8.48 -14.64 -2.53
C SER A 166 -8.39 -15.86 -1.61
N TYR A 167 -7.17 -16.26 -1.28
CA TYR A 167 -6.91 -17.26 -0.26
C TYR A 167 -6.54 -16.60 1.07
N TYR A 168 -7.10 -17.07 2.17
CA TYR A 168 -6.85 -16.55 3.51
C TYR A 168 -6.23 -17.63 4.38
N THR A 169 -5.06 -17.34 4.94
CA THR A 169 -4.23 -18.32 5.66
C THR A 169 -4.84 -18.68 7.01
N GLY A 170 -5.42 -17.70 7.72
CA GLY A 170 -6.03 -17.92 9.03
C GLY A 170 -7.21 -18.91 8.99
N SER A 171 -8.06 -18.82 7.96
CA SER A 171 -9.18 -19.75 7.75
C SER A 171 -8.82 -20.98 6.93
N ARG A 172 -7.60 -21.02 6.36
CA ARG A 172 -7.14 -22.01 5.38
C ARG A 172 -8.13 -22.19 4.22
N GLY A 173 -8.74 -21.09 3.80
CA GLY A 173 -9.90 -21.12 2.91
C GLY A 173 -9.87 -20.03 1.86
N TRP A 174 -10.65 -20.26 0.81
CA TRP A 174 -10.92 -19.28 -0.22
C TRP A 174 -12.16 -18.47 0.14
N ASP A 175 -12.07 -17.16 0.00
CA ASP A 175 -13.21 -16.26 0.17
C ASP A 175 -13.07 -15.10 -0.81
N LEU A 176 -14.09 -14.25 -0.88
CA LEU A 176 -14.08 -13.08 -1.73
C LEU A 176 -12.95 -12.12 -1.33
N SER A 177 -12.34 -11.53 -2.36
CA SER A 177 -11.37 -10.46 -2.17
C SER A 177 -12.08 -9.21 -1.63
N PRO A 178 -11.41 -8.38 -0.82
CA PRO A 178 -12.07 -7.23 -0.19
C PRO A 178 -12.74 -6.29 -1.22
N GLY A 179 -13.99 -5.92 -0.93
CA GLY A 179 -14.85 -5.11 -1.78
C GLY A 179 -15.82 -5.93 -2.65
N TYR A 180 -15.60 -7.24 -2.82
CA TYR A 180 -16.52 -8.09 -3.59
C TYR A 180 -17.68 -8.60 -2.75
N GLU A 181 -17.51 -8.78 -1.44
CA GLU A 181 -18.54 -9.24 -0.50
C GLU A 181 -19.76 -8.31 -0.39
N SER A 182 -19.53 -7.02 -0.63
CA SER A 182 -20.57 -5.98 -0.65
C SER A 182 -21.20 -5.80 -2.04
N GLY A 183 -20.63 -6.39 -3.09
CA GLY A 183 -21.02 -6.15 -4.48
C GLY A 183 -20.53 -4.82 -5.05
N GLN A 184 -19.60 -4.13 -4.38
CA GLN A 184 -18.99 -2.90 -4.89
C GLN A 184 -18.25 -3.14 -6.22
N PHE A 185 -17.64 -4.31 -6.34
CA PHE A 185 -17.05 -4.80 -7.59
C PHE A 185 -17.67 -6.13 -7.97
N LEU A 186 -17.81 -6.34 -9.27
CA LEU A 186 -18.31 -7.56 -9.86
C LEU A 186 -17.35 -7.99 -10.96
N SER A 187 -17.16 -9.29 -11.11
CA SER A 187 -16.26 -9.86 -12.10
C SER A 187 -14.89 -9.21 -12.02
N PHE A 188 -14.14 -9.09 -13.11
CA PHE A 188 -12.78 -8.58 -13.06
C PHE A 188 -12.75 -7.09 -13.36
N THR A 189 -13.46 -6.30 -12.54
CA THR A 189 -13.63 -4.84 -12.72
C THR A 189 -12.89 -3.99 -11.70
N ARG A 190 -12.44 -4.56 -10.57
CA ARG A 190 -11.70 -3.82 -9.54
C ARG A 190 -10.29 -3.46 -10.06
N PRO A 191 -9.99 -2.18 -10.34
CA PRO A 191 -8.71 -1.82 -10.94
C PRO A 191 -7.57 -1.95 -9.92
N VAL A 192 -6.42 -2.45 -10.38
CA VAL A 192 -5.17 -2.38 -9.61
C VAL A 192 -4.62 -0.97 -9.73
N TRP A 193 -5.07 -0.10 -8.84
CA TRP A 193 -4.50 1.23 -8.70
C TRP A 193 -3.14 1.17 -7.98
N ASN A 194 -2.56 2.33 -7.68
CA ASN A 194 -1.30 2.48 -6.99
C ASN A 194 -1.25 1.65 -5.69
N LEU A 195 -2.34 1.58 -4.91
CA LEU A 195 -2.32 0.92 -3.59
C LEU A 195 -1.77 -0.52 -3.54
N CYS A 196 -1.99 -1.34 -4.57
CA CYS A 196 -1.43 -2.71 -4.57
C CYS A 196 -0.01 -2.71 -5.13
N ALA A 197 0.18 -2.10 -6.30
CA ALA A 197 1.45 -2.12 -7.03
C ALA A 197 2.53 -1.25 -6.37
N SER A 198 2.18 -0.17 -5.67
CA SER A 198 3.16 0.71 -5.02
C SER A 198 3.76 0.12 -3.76
N CYS A 199 2.97 -0.70 -3.04
CA CYS A 199 3.38 -1.23 -1.74
C CYS A 199 3.90 -2.67 -1.84
N HIS A 200 3.36 -3.47 -2.76
CA HIS A 200 3.76 -4.87 -2.90
C HIS A 200 4.76 -5.11 -4.02
N ALA A 201 4.91 -4.17 -4.97
CA ALA A 201 5.90 -4.35 -6.02
C ALA A 201 7.27 -3.80 -5.64
N GLY A 202 8.31 -4.36 -6.25
CA GLY A 202 9.63 -3.76 -6.26
C GLY A 202 9.55 -2.49 -7.09
N LEU A 203 9.35 -2.57 -8.39
CA LEU A 203 9.29 -1.37 -9.22
C LEU A 203 8.21 -1.52 -10.28
N SER A 204 7.09 -0.84 -10.08
CA SER A 204 6.00 -0.78 -11.06
C SER A 204 6.31 0.18 -12.20
N ARG A 205 5.75 -0.08 -13.37
CA ARG A 205 5.88 0.76 -14.58
C ARG A 205 4.50 1.25 -15.04
N PRO A 206 3.81 2.10 -14.26
CA PRO A 206 2.50 2.60 -14.63
C PRO A 206 2.57 3.46 -15.90
N ILE A 207 1.49 3.46 -16.68
CA ILE A 207 1.30 4.44 -17.75
C ILE A 207 0.67 5.68 -17.09
N LEU A 208 1.39 6.81 -17.14
CA LEU A 208 0.95 8.07 -16.53
C LEU A 208 -0.43 8.51 -17.06
N GLY A 209 -1.24 9.10 -16.19
CA GLY A 209 -2.60 9.51 -16.52
C GLY A 209 -3.62 8.37 -16.60
N THR A 210 -3.24 7.12 -16.32
CA THR A 210 -4.14 5.97 -16.28
C THR A 210 -4.31 5.43 -14.87
N ARG A 211 -5.43 4.75 -14.59
CA ARG A 211 -5.72 4.22 -13.25
C ARG A 211 -5.00 2.90 -12.96
N ASN A 212 -4.91 2.02 -13.95
CA ASN A 212 -4.44 0.64 -13.77
C ASN A 212 -3.75 0.07 -15.01
N ARG A 213 -3.26 0.92 -15.92
CA ARG A 213 -2.50 0.47 -17.09
C ARG A 213 -1.00 0.56 -16.82
N TYR A 214 -0.26 -0.41 -17.33
CA TYR A 214 1.16 -0.56 -17.09
C TYR A 214 1.89 -0.82 -18.41
N GLN A 215 3.17 -0.45 -18.46
CA GLN A 215 4.05 -0.79 -19.58
C GLN A 215 4.25 -2.30 -19.67
N VAL A 216 4.89 -2.78 -20.73
CA VAL A 216 5.28 -4.20 -20.85
C VAL A 216 6.81 -4.32 -20.65
N PRO A 217 7.28 -5.12 -19.67
CA PRO A 217 6.53 -5.71 -18.55
C PRO A 217 5.99 -4.67 -17.56
N ALA A 218 4.92 -5.03 -16.82
CA ALA A 218 4.22 -4.14 -15.87
C ALA A 218 5.06 -3.77 -14.63
N PHE A 219 5.98 -4.65 -14.27
CA PHE A 219 6.92 -4.48 -13.18
C PHE A 219 8.33 -4.72 -13.70
N ARG A 220 9.27 -3.83 -13.35
CA ARG A 220 10.70 -4.08 -13.55
C ARG A 220 11.22 -5.05 -12.48
N PHE A 221 10.77 -4.90 -11.24
CA PHE A 221 11.03 -5.84 -10.15
C PHE A 221 9.72 -6.24 -9.50
N LEU A 222 9.49 -7.55 -9.34
CA LEU A 222 8.22 -8.08 -8.84
C LEU A 222 8.05 -7.77 -7.36
N SER A 223 8.77 -8.42 -6.45
CA SER A 223 8.61 -8.20 -5.00
C SER A 223 9.34 -6.94 -4.52
N VAL A 224 8.98 -6.45 -3.34
CA VAL A 224 9.79 -5.45 -2.62
C VAL A 224 11.22 -5.98 -2.50
N GLY A 225 12.18 -5.10 -2.78
CA GLY A 225 13.61 -5.39 -2.90
C GLY A 225 14.45 -4.43 -2.08
N CYS A 226 15.77 -4.62 -2.09
CA CYS A 226 16.74 -3.82 -1.34
C CYS A 226 16.56 -2.32 -1.60
N GLU A 227 16.46 -1.97 -2.89
CA GLU A 227 16.39 -0.59 -3.38
C GLU A 227 15.04 0.09 -3.11
N ARG A 228 14.05 -0.61 -2.55
CA ARG A 228 12.82 0.04 -2.05
C ARG A 228 13.06 0.82 -0.77
N CYS A 229 13.98 0.36 0.06
CA CYS A 229 14.39 1.05 1.28
C CYS A 229 15.70 1.81 1.07
N HIS A 230 16.62 1.23 0.29
CA HIS A 230 17.98 1.74 0.11
C HIS A 230 18.17 2.68 -1.09
N GLY A 231 17.09 2.96 -1.83
CA GLY A 231 17.13 3.78 -3.03
C GLY A 231 17.87 3.11 -4.19
N PRO A 232 17.99 3.81 -5.34
CA PRO A 232 18.80 3.33 -6.47
C PRO A 232 20.24 3.02 -6.04
N GLY A 233 20.81 1.91 -6.50
CA GLY A 233 22.14 1.44 -6.06
C GLY A 233 23.32 1.75 -7.00
N GLU A 234 23.10 2.37 -8.16
CA GLU A 234 24.12 2.47 -9.22
C GLU A 234 25.45 3.10 -8.76
N LEU A 235 25.41 4.25 -8.06
CA LEU A 235 26.64 4.90 -7.56
C LEU A 235 27.36 4.01 -6.55
N HIS A 236 26.61 3.40 -5.62
CA HIS A 236 27.16 2.53 -4.59
C HIS A 236 27.89 1.35 -5.23
N VAL A 237 27.21 0.66 -6.15
CA VAL A 237 27.77 -0.49 -6.86
C VAL A 237 29.04 -0.09 -7.62
N ARG A 238 29.03 1.05 -8.31
CA ARG A 238 30.22 1.54 -9.04
C ARG A 238 31.39 1.81 -8.09
N GLU A 239 31.17 2.60 -7.04
CA GLU A 239 32.20 2.97 -6.07
C GLU A 239 32.80 1.74 -5.37
N ARG A 240 31.97 0.79 -4.94
CA ARG A 240 32.47 -0.42 -4.27
C ARG A 240 33.27 -1.30 -5.22
N ARG A 241 32.86 -1.44 -6.49
CA ARG A 241 33.62 -2.19 -7.51
C ARG A 241 34.95 -1.54 -7.87
N GLU A 242 35.03 -0.22 -7.80
CA GLU A 242 36.25 0.56 -8.02
C GLU A 242 37.14 0.64 -6.75
N ASN A 243 36.73 0.02 -5.65
CA ASN A 243 37.37 0.12 -4.33
C ASN A 243 37.53 1.56 -3.85
N ALA A 244 36.56 2.42 -4.17
CA ALA A 244 36.57 3.81 -3.74
C ALA A 244 36.51 3.89 -2.19
N PRO A 245 37.37 4.71 -1.56
CA PRO A 245 37.35 4.86 -0.11
C PRO A 245 36.01 5.46 0.35
N LEU A 246 35.52 5.02 1.51
CA LEU A 246 34.37 5.68 2.14
C LEU A 246 34.79 7.07 2.63
N GLY A 247 33.97 8.09 2.32
CA GLY A 247 34.20 9.46 2.76
C GLY A 247 33.97 9.70 4.27
N GLY A 248 33.67 8.65 5.03
CA GLY A 248 33.38 8.70 6.46
C GLY A 248 32.78 7.39 6.98
N ALA A 249 32.17 7.43 8.15
CA ALA A 249 31.51 6.27 8.77
C ALA A 249 30.16 5.90 8.12
N VAL A 250 29.59 6.81 7.32
CA VAL A 250 28.29 6.65 6.66
C VAL A 250 28.51 6.59 5.15
N ASP A 251 27.91 5.60 4.49
CA ASP A 251 27.90 5.52 3.03
C ASP A 251 26.71 6.30 2.46
N PHE A 252 26.98 7.51 1.98
CA PHE A 252 25.95 8.39 1.38
C PHE A 252 25.53 7.97 -0.03
N SER A 253 26.18 6.96 -0.63
CA SER A 253 25.72 6.33 -1.86
C SER A 253 24.58 5.33 -1.61
N ILE A 254 24.13 5.13 -0.37
CA ILE A 254 22.94 4.37 -0.03
C ILE A 254 21.93 5.30 0.64
N VAL A 255 20.64 5.20 0.29
CA VAL A 255 19.57 5.84 1.06
C VAL A 255 19.34 5.03 2.33
N ASN A 256 19.25 5.67 3.49
CA ASN A 256 19.06 4.98 4.77
C ASN A 256 20.07 3.81 4.98
N PRO A 257 21.38 4.12 5.02
CA PRO A 257 22.46 3.14 5.17
C PRO A 257 22.48 2.43 6.52
#